data_AF-A0A1I4TQH2-F1
#
_entry.id   AF-A0A1I4TQH2-F1
#
_cell.length_a   1.000
_cell.length_b   1.000
_cell.length_c   1.000
_cell.angle_alpha   90.00
_cell.angle_beta   90.00
_cell.angle_gamma   90.00
#
_symmetry.space_group_name_H-M   'P 1'
#
loop_
_entity.id
_entity.type
_entity.pdbx_description
1 polymer ?
#
loop_
_entity_poly.entity_id
_entity_poly.type
_entity_poly.pdbx_seq_one_letter_code
_entity_poly.pdbx_strand_id
1 'polypeptide(L)'
;MLDINGQTDPGEMIGMTVSFTVNVPVIDNEYRYVFQDINIPGGSNSFQVRSQKVDDLNFVVRMFVDFKRSFDAEEGVAEFFEKNVPAGNYEIVVEGNAQDGEKTVRMDFVASQTIRADEEGNFHHEYDTSSLPEGNFTVKIGDIEKVIELMPSVSGN
;
A
#
# COMPACT_ATOMS: atom_id res chain seq x y z
N MET A 1 6.55 -13.96 0.54
CA MET A 1 5.21 -14.51 0.82
C MET A 1 4.95 -14.39 2.31
N LEU A 2 3.87 -13.73 2.68
CA LEU A 2 3.36 -13.67 4.05
C LEU A 2 2.16 -14.62 4.15
N ASP A 3 2.24 -15.57 5.08
CA ASP A 3 1.19 -16.56 5.32
C ASP A 3 0.44 -16.21 6.61
N ILE A 4 -0.87 -16.07 6.51
CA ILE A 4 -1.75 -15.60 7.57
C ILE A 4 -2.83 -16.64 7.80
N ASN A 5 -2.89 -17.15 9.03
CA ASN A 5 -3.87 -18.15 9.45
C ASN A 5 -4.50 -17.74 10.78
N GLY A 6 -5.76 -18.11 10.97
CA GLY A 6 -6.45 -17.92 12.24
C GLY A 6 -7.84 -18.53 12.27
N GLN A 7 -8.53 -18.31 13.37
CA GLN A 7 -9.90 -18.76 13.59
C GLN A 7 -10.72 -17.62 14.19
N THR A 8 -11.98 -17.51 13.75
CA THR A 8 -12.97 -16.52 14.19
C THR A 8 -14.37 -17.14 14.13
N ASP A 9 -15.45 -16.35 14.18
CA ASP A 9 -16.80 -16.89 14.01
C ASP A 9 -17.05 -17.42 12.58
N PRO A 10 -17.81 -18.52 12.40
CA PRO A 10 -18.17 -19.06 11.09
C PRO A 10 -18.74 -18.02 10.12
N GLY A 11 -18.14 -17.94 8.92
CA GLY A 11 -18.58 -17.03 7.85
C GLY A 11 -18.34 -15.55 8.11
N GLU A 12 -17.62 -15.18 9.17
CA GLU A 12 -17.30 -13.80 9.49
C GLU A 12 -16.40 -13.15 8.42
N MET A 13 -16.61 -11.86 8.20
CA MET A 13 -15.80 -11.02 7.32
C MET A 13 -14.82 -10.21 8.17
N ILE A 14 -13.54 -10.55 8.12
CA ILE A 14 -12.47 -9.96 8.92
C ILE A 14 -11.78 -8.87 8.11
N GLY A 15 -11.68 -7.66 8.67
CA GLY A 15 -10.87 -6.60 8.07
C GLY A 15 -9.37 -6.87 8.26
N MET A 16 -8.61 -6.79 7.17
CA MET A 16 -7.16 -6.73 7.21
C MET A 16 -6.67 -5.39 6.68
N THR A 17 -5.73 -4.78 7.38
CA THR A 17 -5.04 -3.55 6.97
C THR A 17 -3.54 -3.77 7.02
N VAL A 18 -2.84 -3.35 5.97
CA VAL A 18 -1.39 -3.29 5.91
C VAL A 18 -0.98 -1.84 5.74
N SER A 19 -0.04 -1.37 6.55
CA SER A 19 0.53 -0.04 6.41
C SER A 19 2.05 -0.04 6.54
N PHE A 20 2.68 0.87 5.81
CA PHE A 20 4.13 1.08 5.85
C PHE A 20 4.46 2.51 5.42
N THR A 21 5.69 2.91 5.71
CA THR A 21 6.22 4.22 5.35
C THR A 21 7.47 4.05 4.50
N VAL A 22 7.61 4.89 3.48
CA VAL A 22 8.87 5.08 2.76
C VAL A 22 9.29 6.54 2.81
N ASN A 23 10.60 6.79 2.76
CA ASN A 23 11.15 8.12 2.56
C ASN A 23 11.77 8.16 1.17
N VAL A 24 11.19 8.96 0.27
CA VAL A 24 11.55 9.03 -1.14
C VAL A 24 12.48 10.23 -1.34
N PRO A 25 13.62 10.07 -2.04
CA PRO A 25 14.50 11.19 -2.33
C PRO A 25 13.81 12.22 -3.23
N VAL A 26 14.11 13.49 -3.00
CA VAL A 26 13.72 14.60 -3.86
C VAL A 26 14.85 14.90 -4.84
N ILE A 27 14.54 14.94 -6.12
CA ILE A 27 15.47 15.24 -7.21
C ILE A 27 14.81 16.29 -8.08
N ASP A 28 15.50 17.42 -8.30
CA ASP A 28 14.96 18.54 -9.09
C ASP A 28 13.56 19.01 -8.63
N ASN A 29 13.35 19.05 -7.31
CA ASN A 29 12.09 19.39 -6.64
C ASN A 29 10.95 18.36 -6.79
N GLU A 30 11.21 17.22 -7.44
CA GLU A 30 10.22 16.17 -7.63
C GLU A 30 10.52 14.94 -6.75
N TYR A 31 9.46 14.27 -6.31
CA TYR A 31 9.53 12.96 -5.67
C TYR A 31 8.78 11.94 -6.50
N ARG A 32 9.25 10.69 -6.51
CA ARG A 32 8.62 9.61 -7.29
C ARG A 32 8.85 8.26 -6.64
N TYR A 33 7.77 7.52 -6.45
CA TYR A 33 7.77 6.13 -6.00
C TYR A 33 7.01 5.26 -6.98
N VAL A 34 7.54 4.08 -7.29
CA VAL A 34 6.94 3.13 -8.22
C VAL A 34 6.77 1.79 -7.52
N PHE A 35 5.53 1.30 -7.49
CA PHE A 35 5.26 -0.11 -7.23
C PHE A 35 5.15 -0.84 -8.56
N GLN A 36 6.01 -1.83 -8.75
CA GLN A 36 5.96 -2.73 -9.91
C GLN A 36 5.22 -4.01 -9.53
N ASP A 37 4.40 -4.53 -10.44
CA ASP A 37 3.77 -5.85 -10.31
C ASP A 37 3.04 -6.08 -8.97
N ILE A 38 2.26 -5.10 -8.51
CA ILE A 38 1.42 -5.30 -7.32
C ILE A 38 0.19 -6.10 -7.69
N ASN A 39 0.04 -7.26 -7.06
CA ASN A 39 -1.17 -8.08 -7.15
C ASN A 39 -2.19 -7.63 -6.10
N ILE A 40 -3.35 -7.17 -6.57
CA ILE A 40 -4.51 -6.88 -5.72
C ILE A 40 -5.48 -8.07 -5.83
N PRO A 41 -5.77 -8.77 -4.71
CA PRO A 41 -6.66 -9.92 -4.73
C PRO A 41 -8.13 -9.51 -4.93
N GLY A 42 -8.99 -10.48 -5.21
CA GLY A 42 -10.43 -10.28 -5.24
C GLY A 42 -10.99 -9.88 -3.87
N GLY A 43 -12.06 -9.08 -3.85
CA GLY A 43 -12.73 -8.68 -2.61
C GLY A 43 -12.94 -7.18 -2.51
N SER A 44 -13.27 -6.73 -1.29
CA SER A 44 -13.42 -5.31 -0.99
C SER A 44 -12.06 -4.72 -0.61
N ASN A 45 -11.38 -4.10 -1.57
CA ASN A 45 -10.08 -3.48 -1.37
C ASN A 45 -10.18 -1.96 -1.27
N SER A 46 -9.32 -1.35 -0.45
CA SER A 46 -9.07 0.09 -0.47
C SER A 46 -7.59 0.40 -0.40
N PHE A 47 -7.21 1.55 -0.95
CA PHE A 47 -5.84 2.03 -0.95
C PHE A 47 -5.80 3.52 -0.58
N GLN A 48 -4.86 3.87 0.27
CA GLN A 48 -4.56 5.24 0.67
C GLN A 48 -3.06 5.48 0.55
N VAL A 49 -2.70 6.66 0.05
CA VAL A 49 -1.36 7.21 0.19
C VAL A 49 -1.44 8.64 0.70
N ARG A 50 -0.54 8.97 1.61
CA ARG A 50 -0.39 10.31 2.18
C ARG A 50 1.06 10.73 2.06
N SER A 51 1.30 11.84 1.38
CA SER A 51 2.62 12.45 1.21
C SER A 51 2.74 13.71 2.05
N GLN A 52 3.88 13.91 2.70
CA GLN A 52 4.14 15.06 3.57
C GLN A 52 5.28 15.93 3.05
N LYS A 53 5.14 17.24 3.29
CA LYS A 53 6.01 18.31 2.81
C LYS A 53 6.07 18.39 1.28
N VAL A 54 4.90 18.33 0.67
CA VAL A 54 4.71 18.35 -0.78
C VAL A 54 3.79 19.49 -1.16
N ASP A 55 3.90 19.94 -2.41
CA ASP A 55 2.96 20.88 -3.01
C ASP A 55 1.80 20.13 -3.69
N ASP A 56 2.05 18.93 -4.19
CA ASP A 56 1.02 18.09 -4.84
C ASP A 56 1.33 16.58 -4.75
N LEU A 57 0.34 15.78 -5.11
CA LEU A 57 0.42 14.34 -5.30
C LEU A 57 -0.31 13.93 -6.59
N ASN A 58 0.40 13.19 -7.44
CA ASN A 58 -0.09 12.53 -8.64
C ASN A 58 -0.09 11.03 -8.41
N PHE A 59 -1.26 10.41 -8.53
CA PHE A 59 -1.45 8.97 -8.50
C PHE A 59 -1.73 8.48 -9.93
N VAL A 60 -0.87 7.60 -10.43
CA VAL A 60 -0.95 7.05 -11.79
C VAL A 60 -0.98 5.53 -11.72
N VAL A 61 -1.96 4.93 -12.37
CA VAL A 61 -2.03 3.48 -12.59
C VAL A 61 -1.83 3.22 -14.08
N ARG A 62 -0.77 2.47 -14.41
CA ARG A 62 -0.48 2.12 -15.81
C ARG A 62 -1.29 0.92 -16.23
N MET A 63 -2.05 1.09 -17.30
CA MET A 63 -2.87 0.06 -17.94
C MET A 63 -2.85 0.28 -19.46
N PHE A 64 -3.73 -0.37 -20.22
CA PHE A 64 -3.89 -0.06 -21.65
C PHE A 64 -4.28 1.42 -21.90
N VAL A 65 -5.00 2.03 -20.95
CA VAL A 65 -5.22 3.48 -20.85
C VAL A 65 -4.86 3.90 -19.44
N ASP A 66 -3.89 4.81 -19.29
CA ASP A 66 -3.43 5.27 -17.99
C ASP A 66 -4.55 5.98 -17.21
N PHE A 67 -4.70 5.58 -15.95
CA PHE A 67 -5.53 6.30 -15.00
C PHE A 67 -4.65 7.27 -14.21
N LYS A 68 -4.95 8.56 -14.25
CA LYS A 68 -4.26 9.59 -13.47
C LYS A 68 -5.24 10.39 -12.62
N ARG A 69 -4.84 10.69 -11.38
CA ARG A 69 -5.47 11.63 -10.46
C ARG A 69 -4.40 12.52 -9.84
N SER A 70 -4.72 13.79 -9.64
CA SER A 70 -3.81 14.79 -9.08
C SER A 70 -4.51 15.53 -7.95
N PHE A 71 -3.77 15.82 -6.88
CA PHE A 71 -4.27 16.43 -5.65
C PHE A 71 -3.28 17.48 -5.18
N ASP A 72 -3.74 18.70 -4.99
CA ASP A 72 -2.93 19.75 -4.37
C ASP A 72 -2.81 19.50 -2.86
N ALA A 73 -1.69 19.90 -2.28
CA ALA A 73 -1.46 19.75 -0.85
C ALA A 73 -2.19 20.83 -0.04
N GLU A 74 -2.74 20.42 1.10
CA GLU A 74 -3.23 21.32 2.15
C GLU A 74 -2.23 21.30 3.31
N GLU A 75 -1.68 22.46 3.67
CA GLU A 75 -0.65 22.60 4.73
C GLU A 75 0.57 21.67 4.54
N GLY A 76 0.97 21.44 3.27
CA GLY A 76 2.08 20.57 2.91
C GLY A 76 1.75 19.08 2.96
N VAL A 77 0.48 18.70 3.03
CA VAL A 77 0.02 17.31 3.01
C VAL A 77 -0.91 17.08 1.84
N ALA A 78 -0.59 16.11 0.99
CA ALA A 78 -1.47 15.65 -0.09
C ALA A 78 -1.84 14.18 0.13
N GLU A 79 -3.11 13.84 -0.12
CA GLU A 79 -3.65 12.52 0.13
C GLU A 79 -4.44 12.00 -1.09
N PHE A 80 -4.24 10.73 -1.41
CA PHE A 80 -5.09 9.98 -2.32
C PHE A 80 -5.75 8.83 -1.55
N PHE A 81 -7.02 8.62 -1.82
CA PHE A 81 -7.78 7.51 -1.27
C PHE A 81 -8.76 6.97 -2.31
N GLU A 82 -8.79 5.65 -2.46
CA GLU A 82 -9.73 4.96 -3.34
C GLU A 82 -10.33 3.73 -2.66
N LYS A 83 -11.65 3.55 -2.82
CA LYS A 83 -12.39 2.38 -2.35
C LYS A 83 -12.76 1.50 -3.54
N ASN A 84 -13.03 0.23 -3.26
CA ASN A 84 -13.44 -0.75 -4.26
C ASN A 84 -12.37 -0.88 -5.37
N VAL A 85 -11.10 -0.88 -4.98
CA VAL A 85 -9.99 -1.06 -5.92
C VAL A 85 -10.14 -2.43 -6.58
N PRO A 86 -10.25 -2.51 -7.92
CA PRO A 86 -10.47 -3.77 -8.61
C PRO A 86 -9.29 -4.74 -8.42
N ALA A 87 -9.57 -6.03 -8.51
CA ALA A 87 -8.53 -7.05 -8.53
C ALA A 87 -7.74 -6.99 -9.84
N GLY A 88 -6.44 -7.23 -9.76
CA GLY A 88 -5.56 -7.19 -10.92
C GLY A 88 -4.10 -7.02 -10.55
N ASN A 89 -3.26 -6.97 -11.57
CA ASN A 89 -1.85 -6.60 -11.44
C ASN A 89 -1.66 -5.18 -11.92
N TYR A 90 -1.01 -4.35 -11.12
CA TYR A 90 -0.85 -2.93 -11.40
C TYR A 90 0.61 -2.50 -11.26
N GLU A 91 1.03 -1.64 -12.19
CA GLU A 91 2.13 -0.70 -11.92
C GLU A 91 1.51 0.61 -11.44
N ILE A 92 1.88 1.00 -10.22
CA ILE A 92 1.39 2.21 -9.57
C ILE A 92 2.55 3.18 -9.42
N VAL A 93 2.38 4.40 -9.90
CA VAL A 93 3.34 5.50 -9.70
C VAL A 93 2.69 6.55 -8.83
N VAL A 94 3.39 6.95 -7.78
CA VAL A 94 3.01 8.08 -6.94
C VAL A 94 4.13 9.10 -7.00
N GLU A 95 3.85 10.28 -7.50
CA GLU A 95 4.84 11.32 -7.77
C GLU A 95 4.28 12.73 -7.58
N GLY A 96 5.14 13.73 -7.47
CA GLY A 96 4.70 15.11 -7.38
C GLY A 96 5.84 16.07 -7.05
N ASN A 97 5.47 17.30 -6.73
CA ASN A 97 6.41 18.33 -6.32
C ASN A 97 6.57 18.36 -4.80
N ALA A 98 7.81 18.40 -4.33
CA ALA A 98 8.14 18.63 -2.93
C ALA A 98 8.16 20.13 -2.61
N GLN A 99 7.99 20.48 -1.34
CA GLN A 99 8.19 21.85 -0.89
C GLN A 99 9.65 22.28 -0.99
N ASP A 100 9.88 23.56 -1.26
CA ASP A 100 11.21 24.15 -1.44
C ASP A 100 12.21 23.74 -0.35
N GLY A 101 13.34 23.18 -0.78
CA GLY A 101 14.46 22.82 0.09
C GLY A 101 14.35 21.45 0.77
N GLU A 102 13.25 20.72 0.58
CA GLU A 102 13.13 19.35 1.07
C GLU A 102 14.00 18.39 0.27
N LYS A 103 14.61 17.44 0.97
CA LYS A 103 15.49 16.42 0.38
C LYS A 103 14.83 15.06 0.28
N THR A 104 13.78 14.86 1.06
CA THR A 104 13.06 13.59 1.15
C THR A 104 11.58 13.87 1.42
N VAL A 105 10.70 13.15 0.73
CA VAL A 105 9.26 13.14 1.02
C VAL A 105 8.92 11.87 1.77
N ARG A 106 8.24 12.03 2.90
CA ARG A 106 7.67 10.90 3.63
C ARG A 106 6.34 10.51 3.00
N MET A 107 6.18 9.24 2.68
CA MET A 107 4.96 8.68 2.11
C MET A 107 4.46 7.55 3.00
N ASP A 108 3.22 7.70 3.49
CA ASP A 108 2.52 6.72 4.29
C ASP A 108 1.50 5.99 3.41
N PHE A 109 1.60 4.67 3.36
CA PHE A 109 0.71 3.81 2.59
C PHE A 109 -0.18 3.00 3.52
N VAL A 110 -1.45 2.88 3.16
CA VAL A 110 -2.42 2.00 3.83
C VAL A 110 -3.22 1.27 2.77
N ALA A 111 -3.17 -0.06 2.80
CA ALA A 111 -4.03 -0.92 2.01
C ALA A 111 -4.95 -1.69 2.96
N SER A 112 -6.22 -1.85 2.60
CA SER A 112 -7.12 -2.72 3.34
C SER A 112 -7.87 -3.67 2.43
N GLN A 113 -8.19 -4.84 2.97
CA GLN A 113 -8.98 -5.87 2.33
C GLN A 113 -9.85 -6.60 3.36
N THR A 114 -10.74 -7.47 2.90
CA THR A 114 -11.59 -8.29 3.78
C THR A 114 -11.37 -9.76 3.51
N ILE A 115 -11.14 -10.54 4.55
CA ILE A 115 -10.95 -11.99 4.52
C ILE A 115 -12.23 -12.64 5.03
N ARG A 116 -12.73 -13.67 4.33
CA ARG A 116 -13.90 -14.42 4.77
C ARG A 116 -13.47 -15.73 5.44
N ALA A 117 -13.92 -15.96 6.67
CA ALA A 117 -13.76 -17.24 7.33
C ALA A 117 -14.68 -18.31 6.74
N ASP A 118 -14.26 -19.57 6.80
CA ASP A 118 -15.05 -20.71 6.37
C ASP A 118 -16.20 -21.04 7.36
N GLU A 119 -16.94 -22.12 7.09
CA GLU A 119 -18.06 -22.57 7.92
C GLU A 119 -17.64 -23.09 9.31
N GLU A 120 -16.35 -23.35 9.51
CA GLU A 120 -15.75 -23.74 10.79
C GLU A 120 -15.07 -22.56 11.49
N GLY A 121 -15.10 -21.37 10.87
CA GLY A 121 -14.47 -20.15 11.36
C GLY A 121 -12.98 -20.04 11.04
N ASN A 122 -12.39 -20.98 10.29
CA ASN A 122 -10.99 -20.91 9.91
C ASN A 122 -10.79 -19.95 8.74
N PHE A 123 -9.66 -19.25 8.72
CA PHE A 123 -9.24 -18.50 7.55
C PHE A 123 -7.75 -18.72 7.27
N HIS A 124 -7.43 -18.76 5.99
CA HIS A 124 -6.07 -18.78 5.45
C HIS A 124 -5.98 -17.73 4.35
N HIS A 125 -4.93 -16.92 4.40
CA HIS A 125 -4.66 -15.90 3.40
C HIS A 125 -3.16 -15.80 3.13
N GLU A 126 -2.82 -15.82 1.85
CA GLU A 126 -1.46 -15.61 1.37
C GLU A 126 -1.36 -14.22 0.76
N TYR A 127 -0.36 -13.46 1.19
CA TYR A 127 -0.09 -12.14 0.66
C TYR A 127 1.29 -12.12 0.00
N ASP A 128 1.32 -11.80 -1.29
CA ASP A 128 2.57 -11.67 -2.03
C ASP A 128 3.30 -10.38 -1.62
N THR A 129 4.46 -10.56 -0.99
CA THR A 129 5.32 -9.48 -0.51
C THR A 129 6.49 -9.20 -1.45
N SER A 130 6.59 -9.91 -2.58
CA SER A 130 7.75 -9.82 -3.49
C SER A 130 7.92 -8.44 -4.13
N SER A 131 6.81 -7.75 -4.38
CA SER A 131 6.73 -6.42 -4.96
C SER A 131 6.76 -5.28 -3.93
N LEU A 132 6.86 -5.61 -2.63
CA LEU A 132 6.89 -4.63 -1.56
C LEU A 132 8.33 -4.23 -1.21
N PRO A 133 8.55 -2.98 -0.74
CA PRO A 133 9.86 -2.55 -0.30
C PRO A 133 10.32 -3.31 0.95
N GLU A 134 11.63 -3.33 1.18
CA GLU A 134 12.18 -3.71 2.48
C GLU A 134 11.75 -2.72 3.57
N GLY A 135 11.66 -3.20 4.81
CA GLY A 135 11.35 -2.39 5.98
C GLY A 135 10.19 -2.93 6.80
N ASN A 136 9.69 -2.08 7.70
CA ASN A 136 8.66 -2.45 8.66
C ASN A 136 7.25 -2.21 8.10
N PHE A 137 6.41 -3.23 8.23
CA PHE A 137 5.01 -3.21 7.87
C PHE A 137 4.18 -3.50 9.11
N THR A 138 3.18 -2.67 9.35
CA THR A 138 2.16 -2.95 10.37
C THR A 138 1.01 -3.68 9.70
N VAL A 139 0.76 -4.92 10.14
CA VAL A 139 -0.35 -5.76 9.69
C VAL A 139 -1.37 -5.84 10.83
N LYS A 140 -2.58 -5.37 10.55
CA LYS A 140 -3.72 -5.44 11.46
C LYS A 140 -4.79 -6.36 10.91
N ILE A 141 -5.26 -7.31 11.71
CA ILE A 141 -6.32 -8.26 11.36
C ILE A 141 -7.33 -8.28 12.52
N GLY A 142 -8.55 -7.83 12.26
CA GLY A 142 -9.50 -7.56 13.33
C GLY A 142 -8.89 -6.61 14.36
N ASP A 143 -8.81 -7.05 15.61
CA ASP A 143 -8.23 -6.29 16.73
C ASP A 143 -6.74 -6.59 16.98
N ILE A 144 -6.14 -7.53 16.24
CA ILE A 144 -4.74 -7.92 16.41
C ILE A 144 -3.86 -7.09 15.49
N GLU A 145 -2.81 -6.49 16.03
CA GLU A 145 -1.79 -5.76 15.29
C GLU A 145 -0.42 -6.41 15.50
N LYS A 146 0.35 -6.55 14.40
CA LYS A 146 1.73 -7.03 14.42
C LYS A 146 2.59 -6.20 13.47
N VAL A 147 3.82 -5.94 13.88
CA VAL A 147 4.85 -5.38 12.99
C VAL A 147 5.68 -6.53 12.44
N ILE A 148 5.82 -6.58 11.11
CA ILE A 148 6.70 -7.51 10.40
C ILE A 148 7.79 -6.72 9.68
N GLU A 149 9.00 -7.27 9.65
CA GLU A 149 10.12 -6.71 8.90
C GLU A 149 10.31 -7.52 7.61
N LEU A 150 10.18 -6.86 6.46
CA LEU A 150 10.58 -7.43 5.18
C LEU A 150 12.06 -7.14 4.96
N MET A 151 12.84 -8.22 4.89
CA MET A 151 14.25 -8.15 4.53
C MET A 151 14.42 -8.30 3.02
N PRO A 152 15.51 -7.75 2.45
CA PRO A 152 15.84 -7.97 1.05
C PRO A 152 15.99 -9.47 0.77
N SER A 153 15.46 -9.91 -0.36
CA SER A 153 15.60 -11.28 -0.83
C SER A 153 17.08 -11.56 -1.13
N VAL A 154 17.73 -12.37 -0.28
CA VAL A 154 19.09 -12.84 -0.54
C VAL A 154 19.03 -13.82 -1.71
N SER A 155 19.24 -13.33 -2.93
CA SER A 155 19.54 -14.19 -4.07
C SER A 155 20.93 -14.80 -3.84
N GLY A 156 20.98 -16.04 -3.35
CA GLY A 156 22.20 -16.82 -3.30
C GLY A 156 22.74 -17.05 -4.71
N ASN A 157 23.99 -16.66 -4.94
CA ASN A 157 24.78 -17.06 -6.11
C ASN A 157 25.13 -18.55 -6.06
#